data_AF-A0AB34FG49-F1
#
_entry.id   AF-A0AB34FG49-F1
#
_cell.length_a   1.000
_cell.length_b   1.000
_cell.length_c   1.000
_cell.angle_alpha   90.00
_cell.angle_beta   90.00
_cell.angle_gamma   90.00
#
_symmetry.space_group_name_H-M   'P 1'
#
loop_
_entity.id
_entity.type
_entity.pdbx_description
1 polymer ?
#
loop_
_entity_poly.entity_id
_entity_poly.type
_entity_poly.pdbx_seq_one_letter_code
_entity_poly.pdbx_strand_id
1 'polypeptide(L)'
;MYDLCIDTPPIMLRPVEGDQPSVKVEPEEETMRTTTNKKKAKKKKNTSNNNNNNTNSGGNNNNNNKKKPKKKFLPPHLRKNPQPAQPFEPPPSHEHHAALAASFDNVPRYLFRLHAPSSRGETTTRHVASAAAASPRRPRSAPARAARRDVFAAEQPPARAAGLVADHLRWRSGAPALRNLVSWSASLLVVLQHGLRRYRARRDGPDLDLGLGCLRVLVVDTRRLPRAAFVRDLDLVRAFAAHSDDLADLYRLRTGADAPSAASAADGPYYFGEYLSQGYLRVEGCAAEASLQRLVHAHLFQLCPGLADRRGWSRWANRVLELRRAYGTADTQLQPVDAGVADVRRAVVLASSCFGDEHALPLACMVLALQPRDAIARTAIVKVLRCMFTAEEIRQLDGIVVVAASWGMPETQQFHDIVRDLTVTRPPNPFPDTSDDEWEYVV
;
A
#
# COMPACT_ATOMS: atom_id res chain seq x y z
N MET A 1 -26.83 -1.42 0.95
CA MET A 1 -25.78 -2.40 1.33
C MET A 1 -25.18 -2.99 0.05
N TYR A 2 -24.79 -2.10 -0.88
CA TYR A 2 -24.25 -2.42 -2.18
C TYR A 2 -22.75 -2.12 -2.14
N ASP A 3 -21.94 -3.15 -2.35
CA ASP A 3 -20.48 -3.06 -2.47
C ASP A 3 -20.16 -2.13 -3.66
N LEU A 4 -19.41 -1.05 -3.38
CA LEU A 4 -18.65 -0.32 -4.39
C LEU A 4 -17.49 -1.22 -4.87
N CYS A 5 -17.84 -2.21 -5.69
CA CYS A 5 -16.98 -2.68 -6.77
C CYS A 5 -16.82 -1.50 -7.73
N ILE A 6 -15.82 -0.66 -7.50
CA ILE A 6 -15.40 0.30 -8.52
C ILE A 6 -14.49 -0.46 -9.48
N ASP A 7 -15.04 -0.63 -10.68
CA ASP A 7 -14.44 -0.84 -11.99
C ASP A 7 -12.93 -1.17 -12.04
N THR A 8 -12.69 -2.34 -12.64
CA THR A 8 -11.55 -2.75 -13.46
C THR A 8 -10.75 -1.59 -14.10
N PRO A 9 -9.42 -1.76 -14.26
CA PRO A 9 -8.91 -2.82 -15.12
C PRO A 9 -8.00 -3.82 -14.38
N PRO A 10 -8.01 -5.07 -14.85
CA PRO A 10 -6.82 -5.48 -15.57
C PRO A 10 -7.20 -6.20 -16.85
N ILE A 11 -7.25 -5.47 -17.97
CA ILE A 11 -6.94 -6.03 -19.28
C ILE A 11 -6.21 -4.93 -20.06
N MET A 12 -4.90 -5.07 -20.23
CA MET A 12 -4.24 -4.56 -21.42
C MET A 12 -3.45 -5.73 -22.00
N LEU A 13 -4.20 -6.60 -22.69
CA LEU A 13 -3.62 -7.49 -23.67
C LEU A 13 -3.07 -6.62 -24.82
N ARG A 14 -1.79 -6.78 -25.14
CA ARG A 14 -1.27 -6.65 -26.50
C ARG A 14 -0.32 -7.84 -26.71
N PRO A 15 -0.09 -8.36 -27.94
CA PRO A 15 -0.40 -7.78 -29.25
C PRO A 15 -1.21 -8.72 -30.18
N VAL A 16 -1.75 -8.17 -31.27
CA VAL A 16 -1.95 -8.94 -32.52
C VAL A 16 -1.27 -8.14 -33.62
N GLU A 17 -0.21 -8.72 -34.18
CA GLU A 17 0.36 -8.34 -35.47
C GLU A 17 -0.63 -8.70 -36.58
N GLY A 18 -0.77 -7.85 -37.59
CA GLY A 18 -1.56 -8.17 -38.77
C GLY A 18 -1.92 -6.96 -39.62
N ASP A 19 -1.18 -6.83 -40.72
CA ASP A 19 -1.52 -6.23 -42.00
C ASP A 19 -1.48 -4.71 -42.21
N GLN A 20 -0.55 -4.33 -43.10
CA GLN A 20 -0.56 -3.11 -43.90
C GLN A 20 -1.86 -3.00 -44.73
N PRO A 21 -2.26 -1.77 -45.10
CA PRO A 21 -1.96 -1.39 -46.48
C PRO A 21 -1.51 0.07 -46.68
N SER A 22 -0.57 0.18 -47.63
CA SER A 22 -0.34 1.25 -48.61
C SER A 22 -1.09 2.59 -48.49
N VAL A 23 -0.27 3.63 -48.36
CA VAL A 23 -0.56 5.04 -48.63
C VAL A 23 -0.93 5.28 -50.09
N LYS A 24 -2.03 6.00 -50.35
CA LYS A 24 -2.23 6.85 -51.52
C LYS A 24 -3.02 8.12 -51.13
N VAL A 25 -2.31 9.24 -51.23
CA VAL A 25 -2.65 10.59 -51.73
C VAL A 25 -4.15 11.00 -51.80
N GLU A 26 -4.47 12.04 -51.01
CA GLU A 26 -5.32 13.26 -51.21
C GLU A 26 -6.17 13.47 -52.50
N PRO A 27 -7.09 14.48 -52.56
CA PRO A 27 -7.72 15.34 -51.53
C PRO A 27 -9.26 15.59 -51.75
N GLU A 28 -9.81 16.56 -50.99
CA GLU A 28 -10.92 17.49 -51.33
C GLU A 28 -12.33 17.37 -50.70
N GLU A 29 -12.78 18.58 -50.30
CA GLU A 29 -14.13 19.18 -50.24
C GLU A 29 -15.18 18.83 -49.14
N GLU A 30 -15.36 19.81 -48.25
CA GLU A 30 -16.56 20.66 -48.09
C GLU A 30 -17.96 19.98 -48.14
N THR A 31 -18.71 20.03 -47.02
CA THR A 31 -20.01 20.75 -46.92
C THR A 31 -20.74 20.57 -45.58
N MET A 32 -21.41 21.66 -45.18
CA MET A 32 -22.38 21.78 -44.08
C MET A 32 -23.71 21.05 -44.34
N ARG A 33 -24.43 20.66 -43.26
CA ARG A 33 -25.89 20.85 -42.98
C ARG A 33 -26.43 19.79 -41.99
N THR A 34 -26.76 20.15 -40.75
CA THR A 34 -28.09 20.53 -40.17
C THR A 34 -29.12 19.43 -39.90
N THR A 35 -29.70 19.49 -38.69
CA THR A 35 -31.05 19.02 -38.23
C THR A 35 -31.27 17.50 -38.06
N THR A 36 -32.05 16.95 -37.10
CA THR A 36 -33.18 17.48 -36.32
C THR A 36 -33.46 16.64 -35.05
N ASN A 37 -34.05 17.30 -34.05
CA ASN A 37 -34.75 16.73 -32.89
C ASN A 37 -35.96 15.85 -33.28
N LYS A 38 -36.27 14.84 -32.45
CA LYS A 38 -37.67 14.42 -32.23
C LYS A 38 -37.88 13.78 -30.84
N LYS A 39 -38.54 14.56 -29.97
CA LYS A 39 -39.31 14.12 -28.79
C LYS A 39 -40.38 13.12 -29.21
N LYS A 40 -40.69 12.13 -28.34
CA LYS A 40 -42.08 11.66 -28.14
C LYS A 40 -42.28 11.13 -26.73
N ALA A 41 -43.40 11.59 -26.15
CA ALA A 41 -43.93 11.32 -24.83
C ALA A 41 -45.13 10.34 -24.90
N LYS A 42 -45.72 10.08 -23.72
CA LYS A 42 -46.95 9.31 -23.37
C LYS A 42 -46.67 7.85 -22.96
N LYS A 43 -47.34 7.26 -21.95
CA LYS A 43 -48.63 7.58 -21.31
C LYS A 43 -48.72 6.87 -19.95
N LYS A 44 -49.27 7.58 -18.94
CA LYS A 44 -49.83 7.00 -17.69
C LYS A 44 -51.08 6.16 -18.00
N LYS A 45 -51.34 5.12 -17.21
CA LYS A 45 -52.69 4.64 -16.88
C LYS A 45 -52.72 4.08 -15.45
N ASN A 46 -53.51 4.73 -14.61
CA ASN A 46 -54.02 4.21 -13.34
C ASN A 46 -55.12 3.18 -13.61
N THR A 47 -55.29 2.19 -12.74
CA THR A 47 -56.61 1.65 -12.40
C THR A 47 -56.60 1.17 -10.95
N SER A 48 -57.61 1.62 -10.21
CA SER A 48 -57.95 1.27 -8.83
C SER A 48 -59.12 0.29 -8.86
N ASN A 49 -59.19 -0.64 -7.91
CA ASN A 49 -60.42 -1.15 -7.27
C ASN A 49 -60.08 -2.36 -6.36
N ASN A 50 -60.93 -2.81 -5.44
CA ASN A 50 -61.48 -2.26 -4.19
C ASN A 50 -62.18 -3.48 -3.50
N ASN A 51 -62.30 -3.47 -2.16
CA ASN A 51 -63.19 -4.29 -1.29
C ASN A 51 -62.91 -5.81 -1.16
N ASN A 52 -63.14 -6.52 -0.04
CA ASN A 52 -63.76 -6.23 1.27
C ASN A 52 -63.44 -7.39 2.26
N ASN A 53 -63.42 -7.08 3.58
CA ASN A 53 -63.95 -7.79 4.77
C ASN A 53 -63.81 -9.33 4.93
N ASN A 54 -63.73 -9.98 6.10
CA ASN A 54 -63.62 -9.70 7.55
C ASN A 54 -63.73 -11.12 8.20
N THR A 55 -63.05 -11.45 9.32
CA THR A 55 -63.55 -12.24 10.48
C THR A 55 -62.43 -12.78 11.40
N ASN A 56 -62.69 -12.62 12.69
CA ASN A 56 -61.97 -13.08 13.89
C ASN A 56 -61.72 -14.59 14.02
N SER A 57 -60.59 -14.97 14.62
CA SER A 57 -60.48 -15.67 15.93
C SER A 57 -58.97 -15.80 16.24
N GLY A 58 -58.47 -15.49 17.44
CA GLY A 58 -58.78 -16.15 18.70
C GLY A 58 -57.79 -17.31 18.91
N GLY A 59 -56.54 -17.01 19.29
CA GLY A 59 -55.49 -18.03 19.42
C GLY A 59 -54.30 -17.56 20.26
N ASN A 60 -54.51 -17.53 21.57
CA ASN A 60 -53.52 -17.19 22.59
C ASN A 60 -52.51 -18.34 22.73
N ASN A 61 -51.26 -18.17 22.29
CA ASN A 61 -50.18 -19.14 22.54
C ASN A 61 -48.94 -18.44 23.11
N ASN A 62 -48.90 -18.39 24.44
CA ASN A 62 -47.74 -18.03 25.25
C ASN A 62 -46.66 -19.11 25.12
N ASN A 63 -45.77 -18.99 24.12
CA ASN A 63 -44.53 -19.73 24.09
C ASN A 63 -43.41 -18.91 24.77
N ASN A 64 -43.19 -19.21 26.04
CA ASN A 64 -42.03 -18.78 26.84
C ASN A 64 -40.72 -19.38 26.29
N ASN A 65 -40.27 -18.87 25.14
CA ASN A 65 -38.92 -19.10 24.67
C ASN A 65 -37.99 -18.13 25.39
N LYS A 66 -37.36 -18.60 26.49
CA LYS A 66 -36.21 -17.94 27.13
C LYS A 66 -35.12 -17.73 26.09
N LYS A 67 -35.16 -16.58 25.39
CA LYS A 67 -34.10 -16.11 24.50
C LYS A 67 -32.84 -15.97 25.36
N LYS A 68 -31.92 -16.94 25.24
CA LYS A 68 -30.56 -16.82 25.78
C LYS A 68 -30.05 -15.44 25.36
N PRO A 69 -29.53 -14.62 26.29
CA PRO A 69 -29.09 -13.28 25.96
C PRO A 69 -28.08 -13.38 24.83
N LYS A 70 -28.34 -12.67 23.72
CA LYS A 70 -27.40 -12.57 22.61
C LYS A 70 -26.08 -12.08 23.21
N LYS A 71 -25.09 -12.97 23.32
CA LYS A 71 -23.74 -12.62 23.81
C LYS A 71 -23.31 -11.38 23.01
N LYS A 72 -23.20 -10.23 23.69
CA LYS A 72 -22.70 -9.00 23.08
C LYS A 72 -21.34 -9.32 22.48
N PHE A 73 -21.19 -9.06 21.19
CA PHE A 73 -19.96 -9.34 20.48
C PHE A 73 -18.85 -8.47 21.05
N LEU A 74 -17.80 -9.11 21.51
CA LEU A 74 -16.56 -8.45 21.87
C LEU A 74 -15.64 -8.52 20.64
N PRO A 75 -15.14 -7.37 20.13
CA PRO A 75 -14.04 -7.31 19.19
C PRO A 75 -12.91 -8.29 19.55
N PRO A 76 -12.13 -8.83 18.59
CA PRO A 76 -11.07 -9.80 18.87
C PRO A 76 -10.13 -9.43 20.03
N HIS A 77 -9.80 -8.15 20.17
CA HIS A 77 -8.96 -7.60 21.24
C HIS A 77 -9.67 -7.46 22.61
N LEU A 78 -11.01 -7.53 22.64
CA LEU A 78 -11.84 -7.55 23.87
C LEU A 78 -12.32 -8.96 24.22
N ARG A 79 -11.90 -10.00 23.47
CA ARG A 79 -12.20 -11.39 23.81
C ARG A 79 -11.33 -11.80 25.00
N LYS A 80 -11.90 -12.60 25.92
CA LYS A 80 -11.20 -13.13 27.09
C LYS A 80 -9.88 -13.85 26.73
N ASN A 81 -9.80 -14.39 25.51
CA ASN A 81 -8.57 -14.88 24.89
C ASN A 81 -8.39 -14.15 23.54
N PRO A 82 -7.44 -13.20 23.42
CA PRO A 82 -7.10 -12.62 22.12
C PRO A 82 -6.66 -13.74 21.15
N GLN A 83 -7.02 -13.62 19.88
CA GLN A 83 -6.54 -14.60 18.89
C GLN A 83 -5.00 -14.53 18.83
N PRO A 84 -4.29 -15.66 18.79
CA PRO A 84 -2.85 -15.64 18.58
C PRO A 84 -2.54 -15.05 17.21
N ALA A 85 -1.33 -14.51 17.06
CA ALA A 85 -0.83 -14.14 15.74
C ALA A 85 -0.83 -15.37 14.82
N GLN A 86 -1.10 -15.19 13.54
CA GLN A 86 -1.09 -16.27 12.57
C GLN A 86 0.10 -16.10 11.61
N PRO A 87 1.30 -16.60 11.97
CA PRO A 87 2.45 -16.58 11.07
C PRO A 87 2.23 -17.49 9.86
N PHE A 88 3.07 -17.35 8.84
CA PHE A 88 3.18 -18.26 7.71
C PHE A 88 4.07 -19.46 8.09
N GLU A 89 3.59 -20.66 7.84
CA GLU A 89 4.23 -21.93 8.20
C GLU A 89 4.30 -22.86 6.97
N PRO A 90 5.15 -22.56 5.98
CA PRO A 90 5.36 -23.46 4.84
C PRO A 90 5.93 -24.80 5.35
N PRO A 91 5.33 -25.94 4.98
CA PRO A 91 5.83 -27.23 5.46
C PRO A 91 7.27 -27.47 4.97
N PRO A 92 8.12 -28.21 5.70
CA PRO A 92 9.49 -28.51 5.28
C PRO A 92 9.59 -29.18 3.91
N SER A 93 8.53 -29.91 3.51
CA SER A 93 8.41 -30.55 2.20
C SER A 93 8.00 -29.61 1.08
N HIS A 94 7.70 -28.34 1.37
CA HIS A 94 7.35 -27.35 0.34
C HIS A 94 8.59 -27.04 -0.51
N GLU A 95 8.46 -27.08 -1.83
CA GLU A 95 9.58 -26.85 -2.77
C GLU A 95 10.36 -25.56 -2.45
N HIS A 96 9.63 -24.48 -2.15
CA HIS A 96 10.20 -23.18 -1.82
C HIS A 96 10.47 -22.93 -0.32
N HIS A 97 10.46 -23.96 0.54
CA HIS A 97 10.59 -23.80 1.99
C HIS A 97 11.85 -23.00 2.40
N ALA A 98 13.02 -23.34 1.87
CA ALA A 98 14.27 -22.65 2.21
C ALA A 98 14.27 -21.17 1.77
N ALA A 99 13.75 -20.88 0.57
CA ALA A 99 13.64 -19.51 0.08
C ALA A 99 12.65 -18.67 0.90
N LEU A 100 11.51 -19.25 1.29
CA LEU A 100 10.53 -18.61 2.17
C LEU A 100 11.12 -18.36 3.57
N ALA A 101 11.83 -19.33 4.14
CA ALA A 101 12.50 -19.20 5.42
C ALA A 101 13.50 -18.02 5.40
N ALA A 102 14.31 -17.91 4.35
CA ALA A 102 15.20 -16.76 4.16
C ALA A 102 14.44 -15.44 3.97
N SER A 103 13.29 -15.45 3.29
CA SER A 103 12.45 -14.24 3.13
C SER A 103 11.92 -13.73 4.46
N PHE A 104 11.55 -14.63 5.39
CA PHE A 104 11.08 -14.25 6.73
C PHE A 104 12.12 -13.51 7.56
N ASP A 105 13.41 -13.71 7.26
CA ASP A 105 14.52 -13.02 7.92
C ASP A 105 14.89 -11.69 7.23
N ASN A 106 14.31 -11.43 6.05
CA ASN A 106 14.58 -10.24 5.22
C ASN A 106 13.34 -9.32 5.10
N VAL A 107 12.55 -9.24 6.17
CA VAL A 107 11.41 -8.33 6.28
C VAL A 107 11.92 -6.91 6.62
N PRO A 108 11.55 -5.87 5.85
CA PRO A 108 11.91 -4.50 6.16
C PRO A 108 11.45 -4.10 7.56
N ARG A 109 12.27 -3.31 8.26
CA ARG A 109 11.93 -2.88 9.63
C ARG A 109 10.60 -2.15 9.69
N TYR A 110 10.28 -1.34 8.69
CA TYR A 110 9.04 -0.59 8.66
C TYR A 110 8.15 -1.04 7.51
N LEU A 111 6.90 -1.35 7.85
CA LEU A 111 5.85 -1.63 6.89
C LEU A 111 4.66 -0.69 7.13
N PHE A 112 4.03 -0.30 6.03
CA PHE A 112 2.95 0.67 6.01
C PHE A 112 1.65 0.03 5.53
N ARG A 113 0.54 0.45 6.12
CA ARG A 113 -0.80 0.05 5.69
C ARG A 113 -1.72 1.25 5.67
N LEU A 114 -2.36 1.48 4.53
CA LEU A 114 -3.49 2.39 4.45
C LEU A 114 -4.76 1.67 4.87
N HIS A 115 -5.56 2.30 5.73
CA HIS A 115 -6.92 1.85 6.02
C HIS A 115 -7.91 3.00 6.16
N ALA A 116 -9.19 2.65 6.14
CA ALA A 116 -10.33 3.54 6.26
C ALA A 116 -11.46 2.79 6.97
N PRO A 117 -12.50 3.46 7.50
CA PRO A 117 -13.65 2.77 8.11
C PRO A 117 -14.31 1.71 7.22
N SER A 118 -14.25 1.90 5.90
CA SER A 118 -14.76 0.94 4.90
C SER A 118 -13.77 -0.16 4.48
N SER A 119 -12.53 -0.13 4.97
CA SER A 119 -11.55 -1.16 4.66
C SER A 119 -12.04 -2.50 5.21
N ARG A 120 -11.81 -3.58 4.46
CA ARG A 120 -12.16 -4.93 4.92
C ARG A 120 -11.16 -5.37 5.98
N GLY A 121 -11.67 -6.08 7.00
CA GLY A 121 -10.89 -6.46 8.17
C GLY A 121 -10.92 -5.40 9.26
N GLU A 122 -10.08 -5.55 10.27
CA GLU A 122 -9.87 -4.56 11.34
C GLU A 122 -8.42 -4.09 11.30
N THR A 123 -8.19 -2.81 11.54
CA THR A 123 -6.85 -2.23 11.59
C THR A 123 -6.84 -1.15 12.65
N THR A 124 -5.98 -1.32 13.65
CA THR A 124 -5.78 -0.40 14.77
C THR A 124 -4.29 -0.43 15.17
N THR A 125 -3.88 0.45 16.08
CA THR A 125 -2.54 0.43 16.67
C THR A 125 -2.32 -0.72 17.65
N ARG A 126 -3.35 -1.53 17.97
CA ARG A 126 -3.22 -2.70 18.85
C ARG A 126 -3.18 -4.01 18.08
N HIS A 127 -3.95 -4.09 17.00
CA HIS A 127 -4.06 -5.29 16.18
C HIS A 127 -4.48 -4.96 14.74
N VAL A 128 -4.13 -5.87 13.85
CA VAL A 128 -4.61 -5.93 12.48
C VAL A 128 -5.18 -7.32 12.24
N ALA A 129 -6.37 -7.38 11.66
CA ALA A 129 -7.04 -8.64 11.36
C ALA A 129 -7.60 -8.64 9.94
N SER A 130 -7.41 -9.76 9.26
CA SER A 130 -8.02 -10.03 7.96
C SER A 130 -9.55 -10.01 8.06
N ALA A 131 -10.23 -9.86 6.93
CA ALA A 131 -11.70 -9.89 6.91
C ALA A 131 -12.25 -11.25 7.41
N ALA A 132 -11.55 -12.34 7.10
CA ALA A 132 -11.86 -13.65 7.61
C ALA A 132 -11.67 -13.72 9.14
N ALA A 133 -10.55 -13.24 9.69
CA ALA A 133 -10.29 -13.26 11.13
C ALA A 133 -11.24 -12.36 11.93
N ALA A 134 -11.47 -11.13 11.47
CA ALA A 134 -12.37 -10.16 12.09
C ALA A 134 -13.84 -10.59 12.07
N SER A 135 -14.24 -11.43 11.12
CA SER A 135 -15.64 -11.81 10.96
C SER A 135 -16.21 -12.46 12.23
N PRO A 136 -17.31 -11.91 12.79
CA PRO A 136 -17.91 -12.38 14.05
C PRO A 136 -18.62 -13.73 13.88
N ARG A 137 -18.96 -14.10 12.65
CA ARG A 137 -19.72 -15.31 12.36
C ARG A 137 -18.77 -16.49 12.27
N ARG A 138 -19.10 -17.58 12.98
CA ARG A 138 -18.46 -18.87 12.72
C ARG A 138 -18.62 -19.20 11.23
N PRO A 139 -17.53 -19.54 10.52
CA PRO A 139 -17.59 -19.90 9.11
C PRO A 139 -18.50 -21.11 8.92
N ARG A 140 -19.58 -20.91 8.17
CA ARG A 140 -20.61 -21.93 7.95
C ARG A 140 -20.21 -22.95 6.88
N SER A 141 -19.52 -22.49 5.84
CA SER A 141 -19.06 -23.33 4.74
C SER A 141 -17.63 -23.83 4.98
N ALA A 142 -17.30 -25.01 4.42
CA ALA A 142 -15.93 -25.51 4.43
C ALA A 142 -14.95 -24.52 3.77
N PRO A 143 -15.31 -23.84 2.66
CA PRO A 143 -14.46 -22.80 2.10
C PRO A 143 -14.10 -21.68 3.08
N ALA A 144 -15.09 -21.15 3.82
CA ALA A 144 -14.86 -20.09 4.79
C ALA A 144 -14.08 -20.54 6.04
N ARG A 145 -14.09 -21.84 6.37
CA ARG A 145 -13.24 -22.42 7.42
C ARG A 145 -11.78 -22.48 6.97
N ALA A 146 -11.54 -23.00 5.77
CA ALA A 146 -10.21 -23.08 5.19
C ALA A 146 -9.58 -21.70 5.00
N ALA A 147 -10.36 -20.69 4.59
CA ALA A 147 -9.89 -19.32 4.44
C ALA A 147 -9.56 -18.58 5.76
N ARG A 148 -9.59 -19.25 6.92
CA ARG A 148 -9.04 -18.73 8.19
C ARG A 148 -7.74 -19.43 8.59
N ARG A 149 -7.30 -20.40 7.81
CA ARG A 149 -6.08 -21.16 8.06
C ARG A 149 -4.91 -20.51 7.32
N ASP A 150 -3.72 -20.98 7.68
CA ASP A 150 -2.52 -20.61 6.94
C ASP A 150 -2.69 -20.96 5.46
N VAL A 151 -2.26 -20.07 4.57
CA VAL A 151 -2.21 -20.33 3.13
C VAL A 151 -1.41 -21.59 2.78
N PHE A 152 -0.44 -21.96 3.61
CA PHE A 152 0.37 -23.18 3.48
C PHE A 152 -0.17 -24.41 4.25
N ALA A 153 -1.34 -24.32 4.89
CA ALA A 153 -1.87 -25.42 5.69
C ALA A 153 -1.99 -26.73 4.86
N ALA A 154 -1.55 -27.85 5.42
CA ALA A 154 -1.51 -29.15 4.71
C ALA A 154 -2.88 -29.61 4.14
N GLU A 155 -3.97 -29.24 4.81
CA GLU A 155 -5.34 -29.54 4.34
C GLU A 155 -5.81 -28.64 3.18
N GLN A 156 -5.02 -27.64 2.77
CA GLN A 156 -5.36 -26.68 1.73
C GLN A 156 -4.73 -27.10 0.40
N PRO A 157 -5.54 -27.40 -0.64
CA PRO A 157 -5.00 -27.72 -1.96
C PRO A 157 -4.17 -26.57 -2.54
N PRO A 158 -2.98 -26.83 -3.14
CA PRO A 158 -2.11 -25.77 -3.67
C PRO A 158 -2.79 -24.84 -4.68
N ALA A 159 -3.59 -25.38 -5.61
CA ALA A 159 -4.37 -24.58 -6.56
C ALA A 159 -5.36 -23.63 -5.88
N ARG A 160 -5.91 -24.05 -4.74
CA ARG A 160 -6.81 -23.20 -3.95
C ARG A 160 -6.06 -22.11 -3.20
N ALA A 161 -4.90 -22.43 -2.64
CA ALA A 161 -4.02 -21.44 -2.03
C ALA A 161 -3.58 -20.38 -3.06
N ALA A 162 -3.18 -20.84 -4.25
CA ALA A 162 -2.83 -19.98 -5.37
C ALA A 162 -3.98 -19.05 -5.77
N GLY A 163 -5.21 -19.57 -5.89
CA GLY A 163 -6.40 -18.75 -6.15
C GLY A 163 -6.66 -17.69 -5.07
N LEU A 164 -6.51 -18.03 -3.78
CA LEU A 164 -6.66 -17.07 -2.68
C LEU A 164 -5.61 -15.95 -2.73
N VAL A 165 -4.36 -16.29 -3.04
CA VAL A 165 -3.27 -15.31 -3.20
C VAL A 165 -3.53 -14.44 -4.43
N ALA A 166 -3.89 -15.04 -5.57
CA ALA A 166 -4.16 -14.33 -6.83
C ALA A 166 -5.32 -13.33 -6.66
N ASP A 167 -6.43 -13.78 -6.09
CA ASP A 167 -7.60 -12.94 -5.85
C ASP A 167 -7.29 -11.79 -4.89
N HIS A 168 -6.49 -12.07 -3.86
CA HIS A 168 -6.05 -11.04 -2.92
C HIS A 168 -5.17 -10.00 -3.60
N LEU A 169 -4.13 -10.40 -4.32
CA LEU A 169 -3.16 -9.49 -4.94
C LEU A 169 -3.74 -8.72 -6.14
N ARG A 170 -4.69 -9.31 -6.89
CA ARG A 170 -5.43 -8.63 -7.97
C ARG A 170 -6.63 -7.82 -7.47
N TRP A 171 -6.83 -7.77 -6.16
CA TRP A 171 -7.94 -7.07 -5.49
C TRP A 171 -9.34 -7.50 -5.98
N ARG A 172 -9.47 -8.72 -6.51
CA ARG A 172 -10.71 -9.22 -7.12
C ARG A 172 -11.81 -9.36 -6.09
N SER A 173 -13.03 -8.98 -6.46
CA SER A 173 -14.21 -9.08 -5.60
C SER A 173 -14.48 -10.54 -5.22
N GLY A 174 -14.48 -10.81 -3.93
CA GLY A 174 -14.83 -12.12 -3.37
C GLY A 174 -15.49 -11.95 -2.00
N ALA A 175 -16.16 -13.00 -1.52
CA ALA A 175 -16.82 -12.98 -0.22
C ALA A 175 -15.81 -12.60 0.89
N PRO A 176 -16.08 -11.61 1.75
CA PRO A 176 -15.15 -11.19 2.80
C PRO A 176 -14.68 -12.33 3.71
N ALA A 177 -15.53 -13.34 3.91
CA ALA A 177 -15.21 -14.54 4.69
C ALA A 177 -14.12 -15.44 4.08
N LEU A 178 -13.68 -15.16 2.84
CA LEU A 178 -12.63 -15.90 2.16
C LEU A 178 -11.27 -15.19 2.16
N ARG A 179 -11.17 -13.98 2.74
CA ARG A 179 -9.94 -13.18 2.69
C ARG A 179 -9.18 -13.28 4.00
N ASN A 180 -8.19 -14.18 4.04
CA ASN A 180 -7.29 -14.30 5.20
C ASN A 180 -6.10 -13.34 5.16
N LEU A 181 -5.83 -12.71 4.01
CA LEU A 181 -4.62 -11.92 3.80
C LEU A 181 -4.88 -10.43 4.03
N VAL A 182 -3.81 -9.73 4.40
CA VAL A 182 -3.78 -8.32 4.73
C VAL A 182 -2.55 -7.72 4.06
N SER A 183 -2.76 -6.76 3.14
CA SER A 183 -1.65 -6.09 2.45
C SER A 183 -0.99 -5.01 3.30
N TRP A 184 0.32 -4.94 3.15
CA TRP A 184 1.27 -3.96 3.66
C TRP A 184 2.20 -3.53 2.53
N SER A 185 2.89 -2.41 2.66
CA SER A 185 3.93 -1.99 1.72
C SER A 185 5.16 -1.48 2.45
N ALA A 186 6.34 -1.78 1.92
CA ALA A 186 7.60 -1.19 2.35
C ALA A 186 7.83 0.23 1.78
N SER A 187 6.97 0.70 0.87
CA SER A 187 7.06 2.02 0.25
C SER A 187 6.02 2.97 0.81
N LEU A 188 6.47 3.99 1.55
CA LEU A 188 5.62 5.08 2.00
C LEU A 188 4.98 5.83 0.81
N LEU A 189 5.72 6.01 -0.28
CA LEU A 189 5.23 6.64 -1.52
C LEU A 189 3.98 5.93 -2.06
N VAL A 190 4.05 4.59 -2.16
CA VAL A 190 2.94 3.76 -2.66
C VAL A 190 1.70 3.92 -1.78
N VAL A 191 1.87 3.91 -0.46
CA VAL A 191 0.76 4.00 0.51
C VAL A 191 0.10 5.39 0.47
N LEU A 192 0.91 6.45 0.38
CA LEU A 192 0.40 7.82 0.27
C LEU A 192 -0.37 8.03 -1.04
N GLN A 193 0.19 7.60 -2.18
CA GLN A 193 -0.48 7.70 -3.47
C GLN A 193 -1.75 6.84 -3.52
N HIS A 194 -1.74 5.65 -2.93
CA HIS A 194 -2.95 4.83 -2.77
C HIS A 194 -4.03 5.58 -1.96
N GLY A 195 -3.61 6.27 -0.90
CA GLY A 195 -4.45 7.14 -0.09
C GLY A 195 -5.16 8.22 -0.89
N LEU A 196 -4.39 9.00 -1.66
CA LEU A 196 -4.91 10.07 -2.50
C LEU A 196 -5.85 9.53 -3.59
N ARG A 197 -5.54 8.35 -4.15
CA ARG A 197 -6.42 7.66 -5.11
C ARG A 197 -7.73 7.20 -4.51
N ARG A 198 -7.73 6.65 -3.29
CA ARG A 198 -8.97 6.31 -2.59
C ARG A 198 -9.80 7.56 -2.27
N TYR A 199 -9.15 8.64 -1.87
CA TYR A 199 -9.83 9.92 -1.61
C TYR A 199 -10.51 10.43 -2.89
N ARG A 200 -9.79 10.45 -4.03
CA ARG A 200 -10.33 10.93 -5.30
C ARG A 200 -11.49 10.06 -5.80
N ALA A 201 -11.32 8.74 -5.83
CA ALA A 201 -12.32 7.81 -6.36
C ALA A 201 -13.66 7.84 -5.60
N ARG A 202 -13.68 8.32 -4.35
CA ARG A 202 -14.88 8.38 -3.51
C ARG A 202 -15.58 9.72 -3.49
N ARG A 203 -14.86 10.79 -3.84
CA ARG A 203 -15.46 12.11 -4.03
C ARG A 203 -16.49 12.11 -5.18
N ASP A 204 -16.36 11.16 -6.10
CA ASP A 204 -17.23 10.97 -7.25
C ASP A 204 -18.25 9.81 -7.02
N GLY A 205 -18.36 9.26 -5.80
CA GLY A 205 -19.23 8.13 -5.44
C GLY A 205 -20.30 8.46 -4.38
N PRO A 206 -21.23 7.54 -4.07
CA PRO A 206 -22.39 7.80 -3.20
C PRO A 206 -22.06 7.98 -1.69
N ASP A 207 -20.83 7.65 -1.26
CA ASP A 207 -20.32 7.89 0.10
C ASP A 207 -19.48 9.19 0.11
N LEU A 208 -20.15 10.34 -0.05
CA LEU A 208 -19.54 11.68 -0.16
C LEU A 208 -18.76 12.16 1.09
N ASP A 209 -18.90 11.48 2.23
CA ASP A 209 -18.43 11.98 3.54
C ASP A 209 -17.05 11.46 4.00
N LEU A 210 -16.32 10.68 3.19
CA LEU A 210 -14.97 10.25 3.56
C LEU A 210 -13.90 11.30 3.20
N GLY A 211 -13.63 12.21 4.13
CA GLY A 211 -12.52 13.15 4.04
C GLY A 211 -11.13 12.48 4.21
N LEU A 212 -10.07 13.24 3.95
CA LEU A 212 -8.68 12.81 4.23
C LEU A 212 -8.45 12.41 5.70
N GLY A 213 -9.29 12.90 6.64
CA GLY A 213 -9.23 12.54 8.06
C GLY A 213 -9.66 11.09 8.34
N CYS A 214 -10.44 10.47 7.45
CA CYS A 214 -10.88 9.08 7.58
C CYS A 214 -9.87 8.08 7.00
N LEU A 215 -8.93 8.53 6.17
CA LEU A 215 -7.87 7.70 5.60
C LEU A 215 -6.67 7.72 6.52
N ARG A 216 -6.24 6.56 6.99
CA ARG A 216 -5.22 6.41 8.01
C ARG A 216 -4.06 5.57 7.52
N VAL A 217 -2.85 6.03 7.79
CA VAL A 217 -1.61 5.32 7.54
C VAL A 217 -1.14 4.76 8.88
N LEU A 218 -1.14 3.43 8.97
CA LEU A 218 -0.52 2.68 10.06
C LEU A 218 0.91 2.33 9.63
N VAL A 219 1.89 2.60 10.48
CA VAL A 219 3.25 2.07 10.36
C VAL A 219 3.49 1.06 11.47
N VAL A 220 4.25 0.01 11.18
CA VAL A 220 4.71 -0.97 12.18
C VAL A 220 6.23 -1.11 12.14
N ASP A 221 6.87 -1.17 13.31
CA ASP A 221 8.24 -1.67 13.49
C ASP A 221 8.20 -3.20 13.63
N THR A 222 8.79 -3.91 12.68
CA THR A 222 8.67 -5.36 12.55
C THR A 222 9.61 -6.13 13.48
N ARG A 223 10.59 -5.50 14.14
CA ARG A 223 11.60 -6.18 14.97
C ARG A 223 11.00 -6.97 16.13
N ARG A 224 9.86 -6.52 16.65
CA ARG A 224 9.18 -7.12 17.81
C ARG A 224 7.99 -7.99 17.41
N LEU A 225 7.74 -8.12 16.10
CA LEU A 225 6.66 -8.95 15.58
C LEU A 225 7.18 -10.38 15.36
N PRO A 226 6.30 -11.40 15.43
CA PRO A 226 6.72 -12.78 15.24
C PRO A 226 7.43 -12.99 13.91
N ARG A 227 8.46 -13.84 13.89
CA ARG A 227 9.04 -14.34 12.64
C ARG A 227 7.94 -14.95 11.77
N ALA A 228 8.03 -14.75 10.46
CA ALA A 228 7.00 -15.15 9.51
C ALA A 228 5.62 -14.50 9.73
N ALA A 229 5.51 -13.39 10.47
CA ALA A 229 4.29 -12.58 10.49
C ALA A 229 4.01 -11.90 9.13
N PHE A 230 5.07 -11.65 8.36
CA PHE A 230 5.02 -11.09 7.04
C PHE A 230 5.76 -11.97 6.04
N VAL A 231 5.25 -11.99 4.82
CA VAL A 231 5.91 -12.60 3.67
C VAL A 231 5.83 -11.63 2.51
N ARG A 232 6.90 -11.52 1.73
CA ARG A 232 6.90 -10.72 0.51
C ARG A 232 5.91 -11.33 -0.49
N ASP A 233 5.14 -10.49 -1.13
CA ASP A 233 4.21 -10.87 -2.20
C ASP A 233 4.88 -11.72 -3.30
N LEU A 234 6.08 -11.35 -3.76
CA LEU A 234 6.81 -12.06 -4.81
C LEU A 234 7.25 -13.46 -4.40
N ASP A 235 7.55 -13.66 -3.12
CA ASP A 235 7.92 -14.98 -2.60
C ASP A 235 6.69 -15.89 -2.51
N LEU A 236 5.52 -15.34 -2.14
CA LEU A 236 4.24 -16.07 -2.25
C LEU A 236 3.86 -16.36 -3.70
N VAL A 237 4.00 -15.37 -4.59
CA VAL A 237 3.71 -15.52 -6.01
C VAL A 237 4.57 -16.64 -6.59
N ARG A 238 5.88 -16.64 -6.33
CA ARG A 238 6.79 -17.71 -6.76
C ARG A 238 6.38 -19.05 -6.18
N ALA A 239 6.05 -19.09 -4.89
CA ALA A 239 5.65 -20.32 -4.20
C ALA A 239 4.41 -21.00 -4.78
N PHE A 240 3.52 -20.25 -5.44
CA PHE A 240 2.26 -20.75 -5.97
C PHE A 240 2.08 -20.56 -7.49
N ALA A 241 3.09 -20.04 -8.21
CA ALA A 241 3.00 -19.71 -9.64
C ALA A 241 2.67 -20.94 -10.50
N ALA A 242 3.21 -22.11 -10.16
CA ALA A 242 2.95 -23.37 -10.87
C ALA A 242 1.48 -23.82 -10.81
N HIS A 243 0.65 -23.19 -9.96
CA HIS A 243 -0.74 -23.54 -9.76
C HIS A 243 -1.71 -22.42 -10.18
N SER A 244 -1.22 -21.32 -10.77
CA SER A 244 -2.05 -20.20 -11.19
C SER A 244 -1.36 -19.33 -12.25
N ASP A 245 -1.92 -19.33 -13.46
CA ASP A 245 -1.50 -18.45 -14.55
C ASP A 245 -1.59 -16.97 -14.14
N ASP A 246 -2.60 -16.62 -13.35
CA ASP A 246 -2.76 -15.27 -12.81
C ASP A 246 -1.56 -14.81 -11.96
N LEU A 247 -0.97 -15.73 -11.19
CA LEU A 247 0.23 -15.48 -10.38
C LEU A 247 1.48 -15.44 -11.25
N ALA A 248 1.60 -16.33 -12.24
CA ALA A 248 2.71 -16.31 -13.20
C ALA A 248 2.74 -14.97 -13.97
N ASP A 249 1.59 -14.50 -14.46
CA ASP A 249 1.43 -13.18 -15.08
C ASP A 249 1.81 -12.04 -14.14
N LEU A 250 1.36 -12.12 -12.88
CA LEU A 250 1.65 -11.09 -11.89
C LEU A 250 3.14 -11.04 -11.56
N TYR A 251 3.82 -12.19 -11.51
CA TYR A 251 5.26 -12.27 -11.33
C TYR A 251 5.98 -11.55 -12.46
N ARG A 252 5.63 -11.84 -13.72
CA ARG A 252 6.21 -11.17 -14.90
C ARG A 252 6.02 -9.67 -14.86
N LEU A 253 4.79 -9.21 -14.59
CA LEU A 253 4.46 -7.80 -14.48
C LEU A 253 5.28 -7.08 -13.39
N ARG A 254 5.45 -7.72 -12.23
CA ARG A 254 6.17 -7.15 -11.08
C ARG A 254 7.69 -7.23 -11.22
N THR A 255 8.22 -8.19 -11.96
CA THR A 255 9.68 -8.35 -12.14
C THR A 255 10.21 -7.73 -13.43
N GLY A 256 9.34 -7.49 -14.41
CA GLY A 256 9.72 -7.05 -15.74
C GLY A 256 10.39 -8.16 -16.58
N ALA A 257 10.28 -9.43 -16.17
CA ALA A 257 10.98 -10.56 -16.80
C ALA A 257 10.70 -10.74 -18.31
N ASP A 258 9.55 -10.26 -18.79
CA ASP A 258 9.11 -10.42 -20.18
C ASP A 258 9.12 -9.10 -20.98
N ALA A 259 9.66 -8.01 -20.43
CA ALA A 259 9.63 -6.70 -21.10
C ALA A 259 10.52 -6.71 -22.37
N PRO A 260 9.93 -6.65 -23.59
CA PRO A 260 10.71 -6.68 -24.81
C PRO A 260 11.32 -5.28 -25.05
N SER A 261 12.64 -5.19 -24.99
CA SER A 261 13.47 -4.04 -25.39
C SER A 261 13.25 -2.71 -24.63
N ALA A 262 14.24 -1.81 -24.75
CA ALA A 262 14.41 -0.54 -24.04
C ALA A 262 13.20 0.42 -24.05
N ALA A 263 12.25 0.28 -24.97
CA ALA A 263 11.05 1.13 -25.03
C ALA A 263 10.00 0.79 -23.95
N SER A 264 9.93 -0.47 -23.51
CA SER A 264 9.07 -0.89 -22.38
C SER A 264 9.75 -0.75 -21.01
N ALA A 265 11.07 -0.60 -21.00
CA ALA A 265 11.88 -0.37 -19.81
C ALA A 265 11.69 1.04 -19.20
N ALA A 266 11.13 2.00 -19.94
CA ALA A 266 10.93 3.38 -19.48
C ALA A 266 10.02 3.51 -18.26
N ASP A 267 9.16 2.52 -18.01
CA ASP A 267 8.21 2.52 -16.90
C ASP A 267 8.70 1.73 -15.69
N GLY A 268 9.78 0.95 -15.83
CA GLY A 268 10.30 0.06 -14.79
C GLY A 268 9.33 -1.06 -14.38
N PRO A 269 9.75 -1.95 -13.47
CA PRO A 269 8.88 -3.01 -12.95
C PRO A 269 7.70 -2.44 -12.15
N TYR A 270 6.51 -3.05 -12.27
CA TYR A 270 5.31 -2.69 -11.50
C TYR A 270 5.35 -3.27 -10.07
N TYR A 271 6.50 -3.14 -9.41
CA TYR A 271 6.68 -3.61 -8.05
C TYR A 271 6.52 -2.49 -7.03
N PHE A 272 5.70 -2.76 -6.01
CA PHE A 272 5.29 -1.76 -5.02
C PHE A 272 5.68 -2.15 -3.59
N GLY A 273 6.58 -3.13 -3.44
CA GLY A 273 7.10 -3.57 -2.15
C GLY A 273 6.02 -4.17 -1.26
N GLU A 274 5.08 -4.94 -1.81
CA GLU A 274 3.95 -5.47 -1.05
C GLU A 274 4.39 -6.63 -0.14
N TYR A 275 3.95 -6.59 1.11
CA TYR A 275 4.09 -7.69 2.06
C TYR A 275 2.69 -8.10 2.53
N LEU A 276 2.49 -9.38 2.79
CA LEU A 276 1.24 -9.91 3.28
C LEU A 276 1.42 -10.40 4.72
N SER A 277 0.47 -10.07 5.58
CA SER A 277 0.23 -10.81 6.82
C SER A 277 -1.07 -11.62 6.66
N GLN A 278 -1.30 -12.60 7.53
CA GLN A 278 -2.53 -13.37 7.52
C GLN A 278 -3.23 -13.42 8.87
N GLY A 279 -4.54 -13.70 8.85
CA GLY A 279 -5.30 -13.91 10.07
C GLY A 279 -5.34 -12.70 10.98
N TYR A 280 -4.97 -12.90 12.24
CA TYR A 280 -4.84 -11.88 13.26
C TYR A 280 -3.35 -11.59 13.50
N LEU A 281 -3.00 -10.33 13.72
CA LEU A 281 -1.67 -9.88 14.08
C LEU A 281 -1.78 -8.84 15.20
N ARG A 282 -1.13 -9.09 16.33
CA ARG A 282 -1.00 -8.09 17.40
C ARG A 282 0.16 -7.16 17.05
N VAL A 283 -0.09 -5.85 17.05
CA VAL A 283 0.91 -4.81 16.70
C VAL A 283 1.08 -3.75 17.81
N GLU A 284 0.43 -3.97 18.96
CA GLU A 284 0.52 -3.09 20.12
C GLU A 284 1.96 -2.83 20.56
N GLY A 285 2.29 -1.56 20.82
CA GLY A 285 3.63 -1.12 21.22
C GLY A 285 4.69 -1.21 20.12
N CYS A 286 4.29 -1.50 18.88
CA CYS A 286 5.16 -1.55 17.71
C CYS A 286 4.56 -0.73 16.55
N ALA A 287 3.44 -0.03 16.76
CA ALA A 287 2.66 0.57 15.70
C ALA A 287 2.24 1.99 16.05
N ALA A 288 2.35 2.87 15.06
CA ALA A 288 1.87 4.24 15.11
C ALA A 288 0.96 4.55 13.93
N GLU A 289 0.06 5.51 14.10
CA GLU A 289 -0.95 5.82 13.09
C GLU A 289 -1.21 7.31 12.97
N ALA A 290 -1.33 7.79 11.73
CA ALA A 290 -1.76 9.14 11.41
C ALA A 290 -2.79 9.15 10.29
N SER A 291 -3.73 10.10 10.33
CA SER A 291 -4.60 10.36 9.17
C SER A 291 -3.82 11.06 8.05
N LEU A 292 -4.21 10.85 6.78
CA LEU A 292 -3.64 11.60 5.66
C LEU A 292 -3.84 13.12 5.82
N GLN A 293 -4.94 13.56 6.42
CA GLN A 293 -5.17 14.97 6.71
C GLN A 293 -4.08 15.56 7.62
N ARG A 294 -3.74 14.86 8.71
CA ARG A 294 -2.65 15.26 9.61
C ARG A 294 -1.32 15.33 8.89
N LEU A 295 -1.00 14.36 8.04
CA LEU A 295 0.23 14.38 7.23
C LEU A 295 0.28 15.61 6.31
N VAL A 296 -0.84 15.94 5.65
CA VAL A 296 -0.95 17.14 4.81
C VAL A 296 -0.78 18.42 5.62
N HIS A 297 -1.44 18.53 6.78
CA HIS A 297 -1.29 19.69 7.67
C HIS A 297 0.14 19.81 8.22
N ALA A 298 0.82 18.67 8.42
CA ALA A 298 2.20 18.60 8.87
C ALA A 298 3.20 18.60 7.69
N HIS A 299 2.89 19.30 6.61
CA HIS A 299 3.80 19.62 5.50
C HIS A 299 4.05 18.54 4.43
N LEU A 300 3.26 17.47 4.35
CA LEU A 300 3.49 16.41 3.35
C LEU A 300 3.58 16.94 1.92
N PHE A 301 2.70 17.88 1.54
CA PHE A 301 2.67 18.42 0.18
C PHE A 301 3.79 19.42 -0.12
N GLN A 302 4.32 20.09 0.91
CA GLN A 302 5.50 20.92 0.78
C GLN A 302 6.77 20.06 0.63
N LEU A 303 6.84 18.95 1.37
CA LEU A 303 7.97 18.02 1.32
C LEU A 303 7.97 17.14 0.07
N CYS A 304 6.80 16.83 -0.48
CA CYS A 304 6.64 16.04 -1.69
C CYS A 304 5.58 16.67 -2.60
N PRO A 305 5.94 17.70 -3.38
CA PRO A 305 5.01 18.41 -4.27
C PRO A 305 4.36 17.50 -5.32
N GLY A 306 5.05 16.42 -5.73
CA GLY A 306 4.49 15.42 -6.64
C GLY A 306 3.21 14.75 -6.11
N LEU A 307 3.07 14.61 -4.79
CA LEU A 307 1.84 14.12 -4.15
C LEU A 307 0.75 15.20 -4.07
N ALA A 308 1.12 16.48 -4.11
CA ALA A 308 0.16 17.60 -4.11
C ALA A 308 -0.58 17.76 -5.45
N ASP A 309 0.00 17.26 -6.55
CA ASP A 309 -0.60 17.33 -7.88
C ASP A 309 -1.86 16.46 -7.99
N ARG A 310 -3.01 17.13 -7.89
CA ARG A 310 -4.34 16.52 -7.92
C ARG A 310 -4.65 15.80 -9.23
N ARG A 311 -3.99 16.15 -10.34
CA ARG A 311 -4.17 15.48 -11.64
C ARG A 311 -3.71 14.02 -11.57
N GLY A 312 -2.73 13.73 -10.71
CA GLY A 312 -2.23 12.37 -10.48
C GLY A 312 -3.10 11.54 -9.54
N TRP A 313 -4.04 12.13 -8.79
CA TRP A 313 -4.73 11.42 -7.71
C TRP A 313 -5.62 10.27 -8.21
N SER A 314 -6.18 10.32 -9.42
CA SER A 314 -6.97 9.19 -9.94
C SER A 314 -6.13 7.98 -10.35
N ARG A 315 -4.83 8.17 -10.60
CA ARG A 315 -3.89 7.16 -11.09
C ARG A 315 -3.12 6.57 -9.90
N TRP A 316 -3.20 5.26 -9.69
CA TRP A 316 -2.43 4.61 -8.61
C TRP A 316 -1.05 4.17 -9.10
N ALA A 317 -0.95 2.98 -9.70
CA ALA A 317 0.31 2.39 -10.17
C ALA A 317 1.10 3.34 -11.09
N ASN A 318 0.46 3.82 -12.17
CA ASN A 318 1.14 4.66 -13.15
C ASN A 318 1.63 5.99 -12.55
N ARG A 319 0.98 6.51 -11.51
CA ARG A 319 1.45 7.72 -10.82
C ARG A 319 2.66 7.43 -9.95
N VAL A 320 2.70 6.28 -9.28
CA VAL A 320 3.90 5.87 -8.54
C VAL A 320 5.09 5.74 -9.50
N LEU A 321 4.90 5.09 -10.65
CA LEU A 321 5.97 4.96 -11.65
C LEU A 321 6.43 6.33 -12.17
N GLU A 322 5.49 7.22 -12.50
CA GLU A 322 5.80 8.59 -12.91
C GLU A 322 6.62 9.35 -11.85
N LEU A 323 6.25 9.26 -10.57
CA LEU A 323 7.00 9.89 -9.48
C LEU A 323 8.40 9.27 -9.31
N ARG A 324 8.55 7.97 -9.58
CA ARG A 324 9.84 7.27 -9.54
C ARG A 324 10.76 7.60 -10.71
N ARG A 325 10.24 8.00 -11.87
CA ARG A 325 11.08 8.41 -13.02
C ARG A 325 12.01 9.58 -12.67
N ALA A 326 11.60 10.46 -11.76
CA ALA A 326 12.41 11.58 -11.31
C ALA A 326 13.74 11.15 -10.64
N TYR A 327 13.89 9.89 -10.22
CA TYR A 327 15.13 9.37 -9.64
C TYR A 327 16.12 8.84 -10.69
N GLY A 328 15.66 8.52 -11.91
CA GLY A 328 16.47 7.86 -12.94
C GLY A 328 17.10 8.81 -13.96
N THR A 329 16.70 10.08 -13.97
CA THR A 329 17.14 11.05 -14.96
C THR A 329 18.32 11.85 -14.45
N ALA A 330 19.55 11.43 -14.83
CA ALA A 330 20.74 12.28 -14.73
C ALA A 330 20.66 13.53 -15.65
N ASP A 331 19.70 13.55 -16.58
CA ASP A 331 19.69 14.45 -17.75
C ASP A 331 18.40 15.31 -17.87
N THR A 332 17.50 15.24 -16.90
CA THR A 332 16.39 16.20 -16.85
C THR A 332 16.80 17.34 -15.95
N GLN A 333 16.63 18.58 -16.41
CA GLN A 333 16.69 19.84 -15.66
C GLN A 333 15.70 19.91 -14.46
N LEU A 334 15.28 18.78 -13.89
CA LEU A 334 14.72 18.72 -12.55
C LEU A 334 15.89 18.96 -11.59
N GLN A 335 16.17 20.25 -11.36
CA GLN A 335 17.09 20.74 -10.35
C GLN A 335 16.89 19.89 -9.09
N PRO A 336 17.94 19.20 -8.60
CA PRO A 336 17.92 18.58 -7.29
C PRO A 336 17.31 19.58 -6.32
N VAL A 337 16.21 19.21 -5.66
CA VAL A 337 15.57 20.13 -4.73
C VAL A 337 16.56 20.35 -3.61
N ASP A 338 17.08 21.56 -3.54
CA ASP A 338 18.00 22.00 -2.48
C ASP A 338 17.30 21.71 -1.15
N ALA A 339 17.74 20.65 -0.47
CA ALA A 339 17.15 20.23 0.77
C ALA A 339 17.61 21.21 1.85
N GLY A 340 17.00 22.39 1.88
CA GLY A 340 17.29 23.37 2.90
C GLY A 340 17.02 22.79 4.28
N VAL A 341 17.67 23.33 5.30
CA VAL A 341 17.43 23.02 6.72
C VAL A 341 15.92 22.98 7.06
N ALA A 342 15.13 23.79 6.36
CA ALA A 342 13.67 23.83 6.49
C ALA A 342 12.97 22.51 6.10
N ASP A 343 13.43 21.79 5.07
CA ASP A 343 12.87 20.48 4.69
C ASP A 343 13.11 19.44 5.78
N VAL A 344 14.34 19.39 6.32
CA VAL A 344 14.68 18.46 7.41
C VAL A 344 13.80 18.74 8.63
N ARG A 345 13.68 20.02 9.03
CA ARG A 345 12.81 20.42 10.14
C ARG A 345 11.35 20.04 9.89
N ARG A 346 10.82 20.31 8.70
CA ARG A 346 9.45 19.92 8.32
C ARG A 346 9.25 18.41 8.37
N ALA A 347 10.21 17.63 7.88
CA ALA A 347 10.13 16.17 7.90
C ALA A 347 10.15 15.61 9.33
N VAL A 348 10.99 16.18 10.20
CA VAL A 348 11.01 15.82 11.64
C VAL A 348 9.70 16.19 12.31
N VAL A 349 9.18 17.40 12.09
CA VAL A 349 7.86 17.84 12.61
C VAL A 349 6.75 16.93 12.11
N LEU A 350 6.75 16.58 10.82
CA LEU A 350 5.78 15.64 10.26
C LEU A 350 5.85 14.30 11.00
N ALA A 351 7.04 13.73 11.12
CA ALA A 351 7.24 12.42 11.70
C ALA A 351 6.85 12.38 13.19
N SER A 352 7.37 13.29 14.01
CA SER A 352 7.08 13.34 15.46
C SER A 352 5.61 13.66 15.74
N SER A 353 5.05 14.68 15.08
CA SER A 353 3.67 15.09 15.33
C SER A 353 2.64 14.09 14.82
N CYS A 354 2.97 13.27 13.81
CA CYS A 354 2.04 12.30 13.24
C CYS A 354 2.18 10.92 13.88
N PHE A 355 3.39 10.48 14.21
CA PHE A 355 3.67 9.10 14.61
C PHE A 355 4.37 8.97 15.97
N GLY A 356 4.77 10.07 16.60
CA GLY A 356 5.47 10.06 17.89
C GLY A 356 6.99 10.11 17.75
N ASP A 357 7.67 10.51 18.82
CA ASP A 357 9.11 10.77 18.84
C ASP A 357 9.94 9.50 18.58
N GLU A 358 9.47 8.34 19.05
CA GLU A 358 10.10 7.03 18.82
C GLU A 358 10.23 6.67 17.32
N HIS A 359 9.38 7.26 16.47
CA HIS A 359 9.38 7.06 15.02
C HIS A 359 9.88 8.30 14.25
N ALA A 360 10.24 9.38 14.95
CA ALA A 360 10.52 10.66 14.31
C ALA A 360 11.69 10.57 13.32
N LEU A 361 12.84 10.08 13.78
CA LEU A 361 14.04 9.96 12.94
C LEU A 361 13.84 9.06 11.70
N PRO A 362 13.43 7.77 11.84
CA PRO A 362 13.29 6.89 10.68
C PRO A 362 12.24 7.39 9.68
N LEU A 363 11.11 7.92 10.15
CA LEU A 363 10.07 8.44 9.25
C LEU A 363 10.46 9.76 8.62
N ALA A 364 11.21 10.63 9.30
CA ALA A 364 11.75 11.84 8.69
C ALA A 364 12.68 11.47 7.52
N CYS A 365 13.58 10.49 7.70
CA CYS A 365 14.42 9.98 6.62
C CYS A 365 13.59 9.44 5.45
N MET A 366 12.53 8.67 5.72
CA MET A 366 11.65 8.13 4.67
C MET A 366 10.89 9.21 3.92
N VAL A 367 10.41 10.25 4.61
CA VAL A 367 9.72 11.39 4.00
C VAL A 367 10.67 12.21 3.15
N LEU A 368 11.90 12.48 3.63
CA LEU A 368 12.95 13.14 2.86
C LEU A 368 13.35 12.33 1.63
N ALA A 369 13.23 11.00 1.71
CA ALA A 369 13.49 10.07 0.61
C ALA A 369 12.38 10.01 -0.46
N LEU A 370 11.22 10.64 -0.25
CA LEU A 370 10.13 10.71 -1.24
C LEU A 370 10.40 11.67 -2.42
N GLN A 371 11.51 12.39 -2.38
CA GLN A 371 12.00 13.22 -3.47
C GLN A 371 13.43 12.79 -3.82
N PRO A 372 13.84 12.82 -5.10
CA PRO A 372 15.22 12.58 -5.47
C PRO A 372 16.15 13.58 -4.77
N ARG A 373 17.24 13.09 -4.17
CA ARG A 373 18.28 13.90 -3.53
C ARG A 373 19.63 13.49 -4.09
N ASP A 374 20.41 14.48 -4.53
CA ASP A 374 21.80 14.23 -4.91
C ASP A 374 22.69 14.02 -3.66
N ALA A 375 23.98 13.78 -3.89
CA ALA A 375 24.94 13.56 -2.82
C ALA A 375 25.15 14.81 -1.93
N ILE A 376 25.05 16.01 -2.49
CA ILE A 376 25.25 17.28 -1.77
C ILE A 376 24.08 17.51 -0.80
N ALA A 377 22.85 17.44 -1.31
CA ALA A 377 21.63 17.55 -0.53
C ALA A 377 21.56 16.48 0.56
N ARG A 378 21.93 15.22 0.25
CA ARG A 378 21.98 14.14 1.23
C ARG A 378 23.01 14.41 2.34
N THR A 379 24.18 14.93 2.00
CA THR A 379 25.20 15.32 3.00
C THR A 379 24.68 16.43 3.93
N ALA A 380 24.00 17.44 3.36
CA ALA A 380 23.37 18.49 4.15
C ALA A 380 22.27 17.95 5.07
N ILE A 381 21.41 17.06 4.56
CA ILE A 381 20.38 16.36 5.35
C ILE A 381 21.00 15.64 6.54
N VAL A 382 22.03 14.82 6.29
CA VAL A 382 22.71 14.03 7.34
C VAL A 382 23.33 14.94 8.40
N LYS A 383 23.98 16.04 8.00
CA LYS A 383 24.55 17.01 8.94
C LYS A 383 23.47 17.60 9.86
N VAL A 384 22.34 18.02 9.31
CA VAL A 384 21.23 18.59 10.11
C VAL A 384 20.62 17.55 11.02
N LEU A 385 20.38 16.31 10.55
CA LEU A 385 19.84 15.24 11.37
C LEU A 385 20.76 14.90 12.55
N ARG A 386 22.08 14.89 12.36
CA ARG A 386 23.06 14.70 13.46
C ARG A 386 23.03 15.81 14.51
N CYS A 387 22.64 17.02 14.13
CA CYS A 387 22.45 18.11 15.09
C CYS A 387 21.11 18.02 15.83
N MET A 388 20.12 17.30 15.28
CA MET A 388 18.76 17.21 15.84
C MET A 388 18.54 15.96 16.69
N PHE A 389 19.26 14.87 16.43
CA PHE A 389 19.09 13.59 17.10
C PHE A 389 20.36 13.15 17.81
N THR A 390 20.17 12.44 18.91
CA THR A 390 21.26 11.87 19.71
C THR A 390 21.95 10.72 18.97
N ALA A 391 23.19 10.43 19.36
CA ALA A 391 23.92 9.28 18.84
C ALA A 391 23.21 7.94 19.11
N GLU A 392 22.48 7.83 20.23
CA GLU A 392 21.67 6.63 20.53
C GLU A 392 20.52 6.46 19.55
N GLU A 393 19.74 7.51 19.29
CA GLU A 393 18.65 7.47 18.30
C GLU A 393 19.15 7.11 16.91
N ILE A 394 20.33 7.62 16.53
CA ILE A 394 20.97 7.28 15.25
C ILE A 394 21.40 5.82 15.22
N ARG A 395 22.07 5.33 16.27
CA ARG A 395 22.49 3.91 16.36
C ARG A 395 21.33 2.94 16.31
N GLN A 396 20.15 3.35 16.76
CA GLN A 396 18.96 2.50 16.61
C GLN A 396 18.64 2.21 15.14
N LEU A 397 19.13 2.98 14.17
CA LEU A 397 18.95 2.72 12.74
C LEU A 397 19.97 1.77 12.12
N ASP A 398 20.97 1.31 12.89
CA ASP A 398 21.98 0.39 12.39
C ASP A 398 21.36 -0.94 11.92
N GLY A 399 21.85 -1.44 10.79
CA GLY A 399 21.41 -2.72 10.23
C GLY A 399 19.96 -2.74 9.76
N ILE A 400 19.33 -1.58 9.50
CA ILE A 400 17.98 -1.55 8.92
C ILE A 400 17.97 -2.28 7.57
N VAL A 401 17.18 -3.35 7.51
CA VAL A 401 16.84 -4.04 6.27
C VAL A 401 15.88 -3.17 5.47
N VAL A 402 16.24 -2.88 4.22
CA VAL A 402 15.37 -2.22 3.23
C VAL A 402 15.20 -3.11 2.01
N VAL A 403 14.19 -2.81 1.20
CA VAL A 403 14.08 -3.43 -0.12
C VAL A 403 14.98 -2.69 -1.11
N ALA A 404 15.82 -3.46 -1.82
CA ALA A 404 16.83 -2.93 -2.73
C ALA A 404 16.25 -2.16 -3.92
N ALA A 405 16.98 -1.16 -4.43
CA ALA A 405 16.65 -0.39 -5.64
C ALA A 405 16.41 -1.26 -6.88
N SER A 406 17.07 -2.42 -7.00
CA SER A 406 16.92 -3.34 -8.12
C SER A 406 15.49 -3.83 -8.33
N TRP A 407 14.63 -3.67 -7.33
CA TRP A 407 13.20 -3.95 -7.41
C TRP A 407 12.36 -2.75 -7.87
N GLY A 408 12.98 -1.69 -8.40
CA GLY A 408 12.27 -0.50 -8.90
C GLY A 408 11.69 0.39 -7.81
N MET A 409 12.33 0.44 -6.64
CA MET A 409 11.92 1.27 -5.50
C MET A 409 13.03 2.25 -5.09
N PRO A 410 13.27 3.29 -5.90
CA PRO A 410 14.36 4.23 -5.66
C PRO A 410 14.16 5.03 -4.36
N GLU A 411 12.92 5.29 -3.93
CA GLU A 411 12.65 5.98 -2.67
C GLU A 411 13.07 5.16 -1.44
N THR A 412 12.97 3.82 -1.50
CA THR A 412 13.41 2.96 -0.38
C THR A 412 14.92 2.82 -0.35
N GLN A 413 15.57 2.83 -1.52
CA GLN A 413 17.02 2.86 -1.62
C GLN A 413 17.59 4.18 -1.11
N GLN A 414 17.02 5.33 -1.51
CA GLN A 414 17.49 6.61 -1.03
C GLN A 414 17.31 6.77 0.49
N PHE A 415 16.21 6.24 1.05
CA PHE A 415 16.06 6.13 2.50
C PHE A 415 17.23 5.36 3.13
N HIS A 416 17.58 4.20 2.59
CA HIS A 416 18.72 3.42 3.07
C HIS A 416 20.04 4.17 2.94
N ASP A 417 20.25 4.88 1.84
CA ASP A 417 21.46 5.67 1.63
C ASP A 417 21.56 6.84 2.63
N ILE A 418 20.45 7.49 2.99
CA ILE A 418 20.41 8.50 4.06
C ILE A 418 20.74 7.84 5.41
N VAL A 419 20.14 6.69 5.73
CA VAL A 419 20.39 5.99 7.00
C VAL A 419 21.84 5.55 7.11
N ARG A 420 22.39 4.91 6.06
CA ARG A 420 23.78 4.49 6.01
C ARG A 420 24.73 5.67 6.23
N ASP A 421 24.52 6.77 5.53
CA ASP A 421 25.38 7.94 5.67
C ASP A 421 25.25 8.59 7.06
N LEU A 422 24.07 8.50 7.68
CA LEU A 422 23.81 8.98 9.03
C LEU A 422 24.53 8.14 10.08
N THR A 423 24.55 6.82 9.93
CA THR A 423 25.16 5.88 10.89
C THR A 423 26.66 5.69 10.71
N VAL A 424 27.19 5.91 9.50
CA VAL A 424 28.64 5.92 9.28
C VAL A 424 29.24 7.13 10.00
N THR A 425 29.85 6.88 11.16
CA THR A 425 30.67 7.86 11.87
C THR A 425 31.87 8.24 10.99
N ARG A 426 31.81 9.38 10.31
CA ARG A 426 33.05 10.10 10.02
C ARG A 426 33.48 10.73 11.34
N PRO A 427 34.69 10.47 11.87
CA PRO A 427 35.19 11.32 12.95
C PRO A 427 35.10 12.77 12.45
N PRO A 428 34.57 13.71 13.25
CA PRO A 428 34.75 15.11 12.93
C PRO A 428 36.25 15.33 12.82
N ASN A 429 36.73 15.77 11.66
CA ASN A 429 38.13 16.18 11.54
C ASN A 429 38.32 17.31 12.57
N PRO A 430 39.10 17.13 13.64
CA PRO A 430 39.23 18.14 14.68
C PRO A 430 40.02 19.36 14.21
N PHE A 431 40.60 19.30 13.00
CA PHE A 431 41.30 20.42 12.37
C PHE A 431 40.66 20.71 11.01
N PRO A 432 39.97 21.86 10.83
CA PRO A 432 39.90 22.43 9.50
C PRO A 432 41.34 22.72 9.05
N ASP A 433 41.68 22.31 7.84
CA ASP A 433 42.96 22.63 7.21
C ASP A 433 43.03 24.17 7.11
N THR A 434 43.69 24.78 8.09
CA THR A 434 44.12 26.17 8.08
C THR A 434 45.63 26.16 7.95
N SER A 435 46.12 25.82 6.78
CA SER A 435 47.48 26.15 6.34
C SER A 435 47.61 25.81 4.85
N ASP A 436 47.36 26.80 4.00
CA ASP A 436 48.15 27.08 2.81
C ASP A 436 47.73 28.47 2.31
N ASP A 437 47.99 29.45 3.17
CA ASP A 437 48.12 30.87 2.83
C ASP A 437 49.15 31.44 3.83
N GLU A 438 50.40 31.00 3.70
CA GLU A 438 51.53 31.76 4.22
C GLU A 438 52.33 32.35 3.05
N TRP A 439 52.23 33.68 2.99
CA TRP A 439 53.10 34.56 2.26
C TRP A 439 54.54 34.39 2.74
N GLU A 440 55.45 34.07 1.83
CA GLU A 440 56.86 34.42 2.01
C GLU A 440 57.22 35.61 1.13
N TYR A 441 57.79 36.61 1.79
CA TYR A 441 58.22 37.89 1.26
C TYR A 441 59.41 37.74 0.30
N VAL A 442 59.44 38.66 -0.66
CA VAL A 442 60.53 39.03 -1.56
C VAL A 442 61.88 39.22 -0.85
N VAL A 443 62.95 38.58 -1.39
CA VAL A 443 64.20 39.22 -1.83
C VAL A 443 64.67 38.55 -3.12
#